data_AF-A0A350CRU0-F1
#
_entry.id   AF-A0A350CRU0-F1
#
_cell.length_a   1.000
_cell.length_b   1.000
_cell.length_c   1.000
_cell.angle_alpha   90.00
_cell.angle_beta   90.00
_cell.angle_gamma   90.00
#
_symmetry.space_group_name_H-M   'P 1'
#
loop_
_entity.id
_entity.type
_entity.pdbx_description
1 polymer ?
#
loop_
_entity_poly.entity_id
_entity_poly.type
_entity_poly.pdbx_seq_one_letter_code
_entity_poly.pdbx_strand_id
1 'polypeptide(L)' 'MVVFKPGMRTNVLEEITIDRVECISLAENMKRNTRHNLPPELNEVIQLRAVLTRHINKRMKHGQEEHR' A
#
# COMPACT_ATOMS: atom_id res chain seq x y z
N MET A 1 -12.46 7.23 -9.09
CA MET A 1 -12.01 5.83 -9.21
C MET A 1 -13.18 4.94 -8.83
N VAL A 2 -13.38 3.82 -9.53
CA VAL A 2 -14.43 2.84 -9.19
C VAL A 2 -13.82 1.81 -8.26
N VAL A 3 -14.44 1.57 -7.10
CA VAL A 3 -14.02 0.55 -6.13
C VAL A 3 -15.20 -0.30 -5.71
N PHE A 4 -14.92 -1.51 -5.23
CA PHE A 4 -15.92 -2.29 -4.50
C PHE A 4 -16.25 -1.63 -3.17
N LYS A 5 -17.53 -1.66 -2.80
CA LYS A 5 -17.97 -1.32 -1.46
C LYS A 5 -17.33 -2.27 -0.43
N PRO A 6 -17.18 -1.85 0.84
CA PRO A 6 -16.62 -2.70 1.89
C PRO A 6 -17.32 -4.06 1.96
N GLY A 7 -16.54 -5.15 1.99
CA GLY A 7 -17.06 -6.52 2.04
C GLY A 7 -17.64 -7.07 0.74
N MET A 8 -17.71 -6.28 -0.34
CA MET A 8 -18.33 -6.67 -1.62
C MET A 8 -17.34 -7.05 -2.72
N ARG A 9 -16.05 -7.18 -2.38
CA ARG A 9 -15.00 -7.53 -3.34
C ARG A 9 -15.23 -8.96 -3.85
N THR A 10 -15.35 -9.10 -5.17
CA THR A 10 -15.52 -10.38 -5.86
C THR A 10 -14.74 -10.36 -7.18
N ASN A 11 -14.42 -11.54 -7.70
CA ASN A 11 -13.85 -11.74 -9.03
C ASN A 11 -14.79 -12.53 -9.96
N VAL A 12 -16.01 -12.85 -9.50
CA VAL A 12 -17.07 -13.46 -10.31
C VAL A 12 -17.72 -12.37 -11.16
N LEU A 13 -17.64 -12.48 -12.48
CA LEU A 13 -18.00 -11.41 -13.42
C LEU A 13 -19.46 -10.95 -13.24
N GLU A 14 -20.36 -11.91 -13.05
CA GLU A 14 -21.80 -11.71 -12.92
C GLU A 14 -22.16 -10.98 -11.63
N GLU A 15 -21.28 -11.02 -10.63
CA GLU A 15 -21.47 -10.32 -9.36
C GLU A 15 -20.91 -8.89 -9.38
N ILE A 16 -20.21 -8.46 -10.43
CA ILE A 16 -19.68 -7.09 -10.52
C ILE A 16 -20.80 -6.15 -10.99
N THR A 17 -21.71 -5.85 -10.07
CA THR A 17 -22.91 -5.04 -10.32
C THR A 17 -22.77 -3.61 -9.78
N ILE A 18 -23.60 -2.70 -10.28
CA ILE A 18 -23.57 -1.26 -9.90
C ILE A 18 -23.79 -1.08 -8.40
N ASP A 19 -24.62 -1.90 -7.77
CA ASP A 19 -24.91 -1.86 -6.34
C ASP A 19 -23.72 -2.29 -5.47
N ARG A 20 -22.75 -3.05 -6.02
CA ARG A 20 -21.55 -3.50 -5.32
C ARG A 20 -20.35 -2.57 -5.47
N VAL A 21 -20.40 -1.63 -6.40
CA VAL A 21 -19.34 -0.66 -6.62
C VAL A 21 -19.76 0.76 -6.25
N GLU A 22 -18.79 1.62 -6.05
CA GLU A 22 -18.99 3.05 -5.80
C GLU A 22 -17.90 3.87 -6.50
N CYS A 23 -18.26 5.07 -6.92
CA CYS A 23 -17.32 6.06 -7.44
C CYS A 23 -16.83 6.91 -6.27
N ILE A 24 -15.53 6.83 -5.98
CA ILE A 24 -14.87 7.67 -4.99
C ILE A 24 -13.86 8.60 -5.64
N SER A 25 -13.61 9.75 -5.01
CA SER A 25 -12.53 10.67 -5.37
C SER A 25 -11.16 10.02 -5.15
N LEU A 26 -10.13 10.58 -5.81
CA LEU A 26 -8.74 10.16 -5.57
C LEU A 26 -8.34 10.40 -4.10
N ALA A 27 -8.81 11.51 -3.51
CA ALA A 27 -8.52 11.85 -2.12
C ALA A 27 -9.11 10.81 -1.14
N GLU A 28 -10.35 10.36 -1.35
CA GLU A 28 -10.96 9.29 -0.56
C GLU A 28 -10.22 7.97 -0.72
N ASN A 29 -9.81 7.63 -1.94
CA ASN A 29 -9.04 6.41 -2.19
C ASN A 29 -7.68 6.43 -1.47
N MET A 30 -6.98 7.58 -1.48
CA MET A 30 -5.73 7.75 -0.74
C MET A 30 -5.95 7.62 0.77
N LYS A 31 -7.02 8.23 1.29
CA LYS A 31 -7.39 8.10 2.71
C LYS A 31 -7.67 6.65 3.10
N ARG A 32 -8.33 5.85 2.26
CA ARG A 32 -8.59 4.42 2.56
C ARG A 32 -7.30 3.60 2.64
N ASN A 33 -6.31 3.88 1.79
CA ASN A 33 -5.06 3.12 1.70
C ASN A 33 -3.92 3.69 2.55
N THR A 34 -4.15 4.77 3.31
CA THR A 34 -3.10 5.41 4.09
C THR A 34 -2.65 4.48 5.22
N ARG A 35 -1.33 4.35 5.40
CA ARG A 35 -0.77 3.56 6.52
C ARG A 35 -1.24 4.08 7.88
N HIS A 36 -1.57 5.37 7.97
CA HIS A 36 -2.06 6.00 9.19
C HIS A 36 -3.38 5.41 9.71
N ASN A 37 -4.10 4.63 8.90
CA ASN A 37 -5.31 3.91 9.30
C ASN A 37 -5.05 2.45 9.69
N LEU A 38 -3.81 1.97 9.58
CA LEU A 38 -3.45 0.60 9.97
C LEU A 38 -3.23 0.50 11.49
N PRO A 39 -3.44 -0.68 12.08
CA PRO A 39 -3.02 -0.99 13.45
C PRO A 39 -1.57 -0.55 13.73
N PRO A 40 -1.26 -0.09 14.95
CA PRO A 40 0.08 0.39 15.33
C PRO A 40 1.20 -0.60 14.99
N GLU A 41 0.96 -1.89 15.22
CA GLU A 41 1.94 -2.96 15.00
C GLU A 41 2.32 -3.08 13.52
N LEU A 42 1.35 -2.91 12.61
CA LEU A 42 1.63 -2.92 11.17
C LEU A 42 2.40 -1.67 10.73
N ASN A 43 2.10 -0.52 11.34
CA ASN A 43 2.84 0.71 11.07
C ASN A 43 4.32 0.59 11.49
N GLU A 44 4.59 0.00 12.64
CA GLU A 44 5.95 -0.26 13.12
C GLU A 44 6.72 -1.19 12.17
N VAL A 45 6.10 -2.28 11.71
CA VAL A 45 6.71 -3.19 10.74
C VAL A 45 7.02 -2.50 9.42
N ILE A 46 6.09 -1.68 8.91
CA ILE A 46 6.31 -0.88 7.69
C ILE A 46 7.50 0.06 7.86
N GLN A 47 7.59 0.73 9.02
CA GLN A 47 8.69 1.65 9.33
C GLN A 47 10.02 0.91 9.43
N LEU A 48 10.07 -0.21 10.14
CA LEU A 48 11.27 -1.03 10.30
C LEU A 48 11.80 -1.51 8.95
N ARG A 49 10.91 -2.01 8.08
CA ARG A 49 11.25 -2.39 6.71
C ARG A 49 11.89 -1.23 5.94
N ALA A 50 11.30 -0.03 6.02
CA ALA A 50 11.84 1.14 5.33
C ALA A 50 13.23 1.53 5.84
N VAL A 51 13.47 1.43 7.15
CA VAL A 51 14.79 1.68 7.76
C VAL A 51 15.82 0.66 7.26
N LEU A 52 15.46 -0.63 7.24
CA LEU A 52 16.33 -1.70 6.77
C LEU A 52 16.68 -1.52 5.29
N THR A 53 15.70 -1.25 4.43
CA THR A 53 15.95 -1.00 3.01
C THR A 53 16.92 0.15 2.79
N ARG A 54 16.79 1.26 3.54
CA ARG A 54 17.74 2.37 3.47
C ARG A 54 19.16 1.97 3.87
N HIS A 55 19.31 1.20 4.94
CA HIS A 55 20.63 0.73 5.38
C HIS A 55 21.28 -0.21 4.38
N ILE A 56 20.51 -1.15 3.82
CA ILE A 56 20.98 -2.07 2.78
C ILE A 56 21.46 -1.27 1.56
N ASN A 57 20.63 -0.36 1.06
CA ASN A 57 20.98 0.47 -0.09
C ASN A 57 22.22 1.35 0.16
N LYS A 58 22.35 1.90 1.37
CA LYS A 58 23.54 2.67 1.76
C LYS A 58 24.81 1.82 1.73
N ARG A 59 24.77 0.60 2.28
CA ARG A 59 25.90 -0.33 2.26
C ARG A 59 26.27 -0.76 0.84
N MET A 60 25.29 -1.09 0.00
CA MET A 60 25.55 -1.46 -1.39
C MET A 60 26.21 -0.32 -2.16
N LYS A 61 25.75 0.92 -1.97
CA LYS A 61 26.34 2.09 -2.60
C LYS A 61 27.80 2.29 -2.19
N HIS A 62 28.10 2.22 -0.89
CA HIS A 62 29.49 2.37 -0.42
C HIS A 62 30.40 1.22 -0.88
N GLY A 63 29.92 -0.03 -0.87
CA GLY A 63 30.72 -1.16 -1.37
C GLY A 63 31.01 -1.08 -2.87
N GLN A 64 30.11 -0.47 -3.65
CA GLN A 64 30.35 -0.19 -5.08
C GLN A 64 31.32 0.96 -5.31
N GLU A 65 31.34 1.97 -4.43
CA GLU A 65 32.29 3.09 -4.47
C GLU A 65 33.71 2.64 -4.09
N GLU A 66 33.85 1.70 -3.13
CA GLU A 66 35.15 1.16 -2.71
C GLU A 66 35.81 0.23 -3.75
N HIS A 67 35.03 -0.35 -4.67
CA HIS A 67 35.51 -1.26 -5.72
C HIS A 67 35.69 -0.59 -7.10
N ARG A 68 35.57 0.74 -7.17
CA ARG A 68 35.75 1.53 -8.40
C ARG A 68 37.05 2.32 -8.37
#